data_AF-A0A2G4HIF8-F1
#
_entry.id   AF-A0A2G4HIF8-F1
#
_cell.length_a   1.000
_cell.length_b   1.000
_cell.length_c   1.000
_cell.angle_alpha   90.00
_cell.angle_beta   90.00
_cell.angle_gamma   90.00
#
_symmetry.space_group_name_H-M   'P 1'
#
loop_
_entity.id
_entity.type
_entity.pdbx_description
1 polymer ?
#
loop_
_entity_poly.entity_id
_entity_poly.type
_entity_poly.pdbx_seq_one_letter_code
_entity_poly.pdbx_strand_id
1 'polypeptide(L)'
;MALTSGSSAPVEEKFSLPLFLFTVAVSLAGLIALVWLLAPASVWQAQIAMPVVPFIVAFLVVHLGTCFFEYFFHRYVLHRPVVPALSRFYKQHTLHHSLTRIGKRFTAAGREVPYVENIYPVTTPEQGEASFFPWYTLVAFAAGFAPFLVLMQWLMPTWPWLFAGFAALAFALALYEIFHAFEHWAFERWAPLLEHKYFGGLWRHIYSFHLRHHASIDSNEAISGFFTLPVFDWVFGTFQIPKTLFTHGSEWHASEFTTPRPYAFIRWCDTRANALVKNRRALARQQPTATGPDAPVTQGDAESAAGSSSRSNVN
;
A
#
# COMPACT_ATOMS: atom_id res chain seq x y z
N MET A 1 3.55 -37.19 -30.89
CA MET A 1 3.39 -36.64 -29.53
C MET A 1 3.65 -35.15 -29.65
N ALA A 2 2.58 -34.35 -29.60
CA ALA A 2 2.61 -32.94 -30.00
C ALA A 2 3.24 -32.06 -28.91
N LEU A 3 4.20 -31.23 -29.31
CA LEU A 3 4.72 -30.11 -28.53
C LEU A 3 3.79 -28.91 -28.78
N THR A 4 2.97 -28.55 -27.80
CA THR A 4 2.24 -27.28 -27.80
C THR A 4 2.92 -26.33 -26.81
N SER A 5 3.96 -25.63 -27.27
CA SER A 5 4.50 -24.45 -26.58
C SER A 5 3.72 -23.21 -27.01
N GLY A 6 2.54 -23.04 -26.45
CA GLY A 6 1.76 -21.80 -26.55
C GLY A 6 1.96 -20.96 -25.28
N SER A 7 3.16 -20.45 -25.03
CA SER A 7 3.32 -19.37 -24.05
C SER A 7 2.89 -18.10 -24.75
N SER A 8 1.61 -17.76 -24.65
CA SER A 8 1.17 -16.39 -24.89
C SER A 8 1.92 -15.52 -23.89
N ALA A 9 2.72 -14.57 -24.38
CA ALA A 9 3.37 -13.59 -23.53
C ALA A 9 2.30 -12.95 -22.62
N PRO A 10 2.53 -12.85 -21.29
CA PRO A 10 1.57 -12.23 -20.38
C PRO A 10 1.26 -10.81 -20.89
N VAL A 11 -0.01 -10.54 -21.17
CA VAL A 11 -0.47 -9.22 -21.61
C VAL A 11 -0.65 -8.37 -20.37
N GLU A 12 0.32 -7.50 -20.10
CA GLU A 12 0.25 -6.52 -19.01
C GLU A 12 -1.10 -5.77 -19.05
N GLU A 13 -1.88 -5.91 -17.98
CA GLU A 13 -3.16 -5.20 -17.87
C GLU A 13 -2.89 -3.69 -17.84
N LYS A 14 -3.63 -2.94 -18.65
CA LYS A 14 -3.41 -1.51 -18.81
C LYS A 14 -4.21 -0.76 -17.76
N PHE A 15 -3.57 -0.49 -16.62
CA PHE A 15 -3.96 0.62 -15.76
C PHE A 15 -4.19 1.87 -16.63
N SER A 16 -5.44 2.33 -16.70
CA SER A 16 -5.79 3.50 -17.51
C SER A 16 -5.45 4.76 -16.73
N LEU A 17 -4.19 5.19 -16.82
CA LEU A 17 -3.72 6.44 -16.23
C LEU A 17 -4.62 7.65 -16.58
N PRO A 18 -5.09 7.83 -17.83
CA PRO A 18 -6.00 8.92 -18.16
C PRO A 18 -7.34 8.84 -17.41
N LEU A 19 -7.94 7.65 -17.32
CA LEU A 19 -9.20 7.45 -16.60
C LEU A 19 -9.02 7.71 -15.10
N PHE A 20 -7.94 7.19 -14.51
CA PHE A 20 -7.61 7.40 -13.10
C PHE A 20 -7.44 8.90 -12.78
N LEU A 21 -6.61 9.61 -13.56
CA LEU A 21 -6.40 11.05 -13.37
C LEU A 21 -7.69 11.85 -13.56
N PHE A 22 -8.53 11.46 -14.52
CA PHE A 22 -9.86 12.06 -14.72
C PHE A 22 -10.75 11.84 -13.49
N THR A 23 -10.83 10.61 -12.96
CA THR A 23 -11.59 10.29 -11.75
C THR A 23 -11.11 11.09 -10.54
N VAL A 24 -9.80 11.20 -10.34
CA VAL A 24 -9.20 12.02 -9.26
C VAL A 24 -9.57 13.49 -9.44
N ALA A 25 -9.46 14.04 -10.65
CA ALA A 25 -9.79 15.43 -10.95
C ALA A 25 -11.28 15.74 -10.72
N VAL A 26 -12.18 14.87 -11.20
CA VAL A 26 -13.64 15.02 -10.98
C VAL A 26 -13.98 14.94 -9.50
N SER A 27 -13.37 14.01 -8.77
CA SER A 27 -13.57 13.85 -7.32
C SER A 27 -13.08 15.08 -6.56
N LEU A 28 -11.91 15.62 -6.90
CA LEU A 28 -11.38 16.85 -6.31
C LEU A 28 -12.27 18.06 -6.61
N ALA A 29 -12.76 18.20 -7.85
CA ALA A 29 -13.70 19.24 -8.22
C ALA A 29 -15.00 19.13 -7.42
N GLY A 30 -15.51 17.91 -7.20
CA GLY A 30 -16.65 17.63 -6.34
C GLY A 30 -16.42 18.07 -4.89
N LEU A 31 -15.25 17.77 -4.32
CA LEU A 31 -14.87 18.21 -2.97
C LEU A 31 -14.79 19.74 -2.87
N ILE A 32 -14.23 20.41 -3.87
CA ILE A 32 -14.19 21.89 -3.93
C ILE A 32 -15.60 22.46 -4.03
N ALA A 33 -16.48 21.86 -4.84
CA ALA A 33 -17.87 22.28 -4.95
C ALA A 33 -18.62 22.12 -3.61
N LEU A 34 -18.33 21.06 -2.84
CA LEU A 34 -18.88 20.91 -1.50
C LEU A 34 -18.38 22.00 -0.54
N VAL A 35 -17.11 22.40 -0.60
CA VAL A 35 -16.61 23.55 0.18
C VAL A 35 -17.36 24.83 -0.21
N TRP A 36 -17.54 25.08 -1.50
CA TRP A 36 -18.28 26.24 -1.99
C TRP A 36 -19.73 26.27 -1.47
N LEU A 37 -20.42 25.13 -1.49
CA LEU A 37 -21.82 25.03 -1.09
C LEU A 37 -22.03 25.10 0.44
N LEU A 38 -21.11 24.53 1.21
CA LEU A 38 -21.31 24.28 2.64
C LEU A 38 -20.53 25.23 3.56
N ALA A 39 -19.42 25.81 3.09
CA ALA A 39 -18.58 26.64 3.94
C ALA A 39 -19.15 28.06 4.08
N PRO A 40 -18.95 28.72 5.23
CA PRO A 40 -19.24 30.14 5.37
C PRO A 40 -18.50 30.97 4.30
N ALA A 41 -19.11 32.07 3.86
CA ALA A 41 -18.52 32.93 2.83
C ALA A 41 -17.08 33.36 3.16
N SER A 42 -16.77 33.65 4.43
CA SER A 42 -15.40 33.99 4.87
C SER A 42 -14.40 32.86 4.63
N VAL A 43 -14.79 31.60 4.86
CA VAL A 43 -13.94 30.43 4.62
C VAL A 43 -13.71 30.24 3.13
N TRP A 44 -14.77 30.37 2.32
CA TRP A 44 -14.65 30.32 0.86
C TRP A 44 -13.70 31.40 0.34
N GLN A 45 -13.85 32.65 0.80
CA GLN A 45 -12.96 33.75 0.43
C GLN A 45 -11.50 33.46 0.80
N ALA A 46 -11.24 32.87 1.97
CA ALA A 46 -9.88 32.47 2.36
C ALA A 46 -9.30 31.40 1.42
N GLN A 47 -10.13 30.50 0.86
CA GLN A 47 -9.67 29.52 -0.12
C GLN A 47 -9.28 30.18 -1.45
N ILE A 48 -10.14 31.03 -2.01
CA ILE A 48 -9.95 31.59 -3.35
C ILE A 48 -9.00 32.79 -3.39
N ALA A 49 -8.78 33.45 -2.25
CA ALA A 49 -7.74 34.48 -2.14
C ALA A 49 -6.34 33.91 -2.44
N MET A 50 -6.17 32.58 -2.33
CA MET A 50 -4.98 31.80 -2.66
C MET A 50 -3.66 32.54 -2.41
N PRO A 51 -3.38 32.96 -1.16
CA PRO A 51 -2.05 33.45 -0.86
C PRO A 51 -1.08 32.29 -1.10
N VAL A 52 -0.22 32.45 -2.12
CA VAL A 52 0.61 31.36 -2.69
C VAL A 52 1.46 30.68 -1.62
N VAL A 53 2.07 31.46 -0.73
CA VAL A 53 2.93 30.95 0.34
C VAL A 53 2.12 30.10 1.35
N PRO A 54 1.05 30.60 2.00
CA PRO A 54 0.19 29.77 2.86
C PRO A 54 -0.36 28.53 2.16
N PHE A 55 -0.72 28.61 0.88
CA PHE A 55 -1.17 27.44 0.13
C PHE A 55 -0.08 26.38 0.03
N ILE A 56 1.12 26.75 -0.40
CA ILE A 56 2.26 25.82 -0.51
C ILE A 56 2.60 25.22 0.86
N VAL A 57 2.65 26.03 1.91
CA VAL A 57 2.96 25.53 3.26
C VAL A 57 1.88 24.58 3.76
N ALA A 58 0.59 24.94 3.64
CA ALA A 58 -0.51 24.07 4.02
C ALA A 58 -0.49 22.76 3.24
N PHE A 59 -0.23 22.83 1.92
CA PHE A 59 -0.11 21.65 1.06
C PHE A 59 1.03 20.73 1.54
N LEU A 60 2.23 21.27 1.79
CA LEU A 60 3.37 20.47 2.23
C LEU A 60 3.14 19.84 3.61
N VAL A 61 2.53 20.59 4.54
CA VAL A 61 2.18 20.09 5.88
C VAL A 61 1.16 18.95 5.78
N VAL A 62 0.10 19.13 5.00
CA VAL A 62 -0.91 18.08 4.81
C VAL A 62 -0.30 16.89 4.08
N HIS A 63 0.48 17.10 3.02
CA HIS A 63 1.15 16.02 2.28
C HIS A 63 2.04 15.19 3.21
N LEU A 64 2.90 15.82 4.02
CA LEU A 64 3.70 15.11 5.02
C LEU A 64 2.83 14.33 6.02
N GLY A 65 1.70 14.92 6.44
CA GLY A 65 0.70 14.24 7.27
C GLY A 65 0.07 13.02 6.58
N THR A 66 -0.18 13.09 5.27
CA THR A 66 -0.67 11.94 4.49
C THR A 66 0.37 10.84 4.37
N CYS A 67 1.66 11.16 4.26
CA CYS A 67 2.74 10.17 4.27
C CYS A 67 2.87 9.48 5.64
N PHE A 68 2.63 10.21 6.73
CA PHE A 68 2.54 9.61 8.06
C PHE A 68 1.36 8.65 8.13
N PHE A 69 0.19 9.09 7.65
CA PHE A 69 -1.00 8.24 7.59
C PHE A 69 -0.77 6.99 6.74
N GLU A 70 -0.17 7.13 5.55
CA GLU A 70 0.18 6.03 4.65
C GLU A 70 0.99 4.96 5.38
N TYR A 71 2.06 5.34 6.09
CA TYR A 71 2.88 4.41 6.86
C TYR A 71 2.05 3.57 7.85
N PHE A 72 1.22 4.21 8.67
CA PHE A 72 0.42 3.50 9.67
C PHE A 72 -0.74 2.73 9.04
N PHE A 73 -1.36 3.27 8.00
CA PHE A 73 -2.44 2.63 7.26
C PHE A 73 -1.93 1.35 6.59
N HIS A 74 -0.79 1.41 5.92
CA HIS A 74 -0.16 0.26 5.30
C HIS A 74 0.18 -0.82 6.35
N ARG A 75 0.89 -0.44 7.41
CA ARG A 75 1.35 -1.39 8.43
C ARG A 75 0.25 -2.00 9.32
N TYR A 76 -0.79 -1.23 9.66
CA TYR A 76 -1.78 -1.58 10.68
C TYR A 76 -3.23 -1.63 10.19
N VAL A 77 -3.48 -1.34 8.91
CA VAL A 77 -4.77 -1.60 8.27
C VAL A 77 -4.59 -2.59 7.12
N LEU A 78 -3.58 -2.41 6.27
CA LEU A 78 -3.37 -3.29 5.10
C LEU A 78 -2.67 -4.60 5.47
N HIS A 79 -1.64 -4.56 6.32
CA HIS A 79 -0.87 -5.76 6.72
C HIS A 79 -1.36 -6.41 8.01
N ARG A 80 -2.15 -5.69 8.81
CA ARG A 80 -2.74 -6.20 10.04
C ARG A 80 -4.17 -5.68 10.13
N PRO A 81 -5.19 -6.52 10.35
CA PRO A 81 -6.57 -6.05 10.42
C PRO A 81 -6.87 -5.46 11.80
N VAL A 82 -6.16 -4.40 12.23
CA VAL A 82 -6.33 -3.81 13.58
C VAL A 82 -7.69 -3.17 13.71
N VAL A 83 -8.27 -2.62 12.64
CA VAL A 83 -9.63 -2.07 12.64
C VAL A 83 -10.56 -3.01 11.87
N PRO A 84 -11.48 -3.75 12.52
CA PRO A 84 -12.32 -4.75 11.85
C PRO A 84 -13.17 -4.17 10.71
N ALA A 85 -13.68 -2.95 10.88
CA ALA A 85 -14.46 -2.24 9.87
C ALA A 85 -13.66 -2.00 8.56
N LEU A 86 -12.34 -2.01 8.63
CA LEU A 86 -11.42 -1.82 7.50
C LEU A 86 -10.81 -3.14 7.01
N SER A 87 -11.31 -4.30 7.47
CA SER A 87 -10.74 -5.61 7.13
C SER A 87 -10.80 -5.95 5.63
N ARG A 88 -11.67 -5.30 4.86
CA ARG A 88 -11.68 -5.45 3.39
C ARG A 88 -10.34 -5.00 2.78
N PHE A 89 -9.76 -3.91 3.27
CA PHE A 89 -8.46 -3.44 2.81
C PHE A 89 -7.35 -4.44 3.11
N TYR A 90 -7.36 -5.02 4.33
CA TYR A 90 -6.45 -6.11 4.69
C TYR A 90 -6.56 -7.30 3.74
N LYS A 91 -7.79 -7.75 3.45
CA LYS A 91 -8.03 -8.89 2.56
C LYS A 91 -7.54 -8.62 1.13
N GLN A 92 -7.89 -7.45 0.58
CA GLN A 92 -7.48 -7.05 -0.77
C GLN A 92 -5.95 -6.93 -0.87
N HIS A 93 -5.32 -6.30 0.12
CA HIS A 93 -3.86 -6.12 0.11
C HIS A 93 -3.11 -7.43 0.32
N THR A 94 -3.62 -8.31 1.18
CA THR A 94 -3.07 -9.67 1.33
C THR A 94 -3.20 -10.45 0.03
N LEU A 95 -4.32 -10.31 -0.69
CA LEU A 95 -4.51 -10.93 -2.01
C LEU A 95 -3.46 -10.40 -3.00
N HIS A 96 -3.25 -9.08 -3.06
CA HIS A 96 -2.22 -8.47 -3.88
C HIS A 96 -0.82 -9.05 -3.59
N HIS A 97 -0.40 -9.08 -2.33
CA HIS A 97 0.87 -9.69 -1.90
C HIS A 97 0.96 -11.19 -2.22
N SER A 98 -0.16 -11.92 -2.21
CA SER A 98 -0.17 -13.33 -2.58
C SER A 98 0.00 -13.53 -4.09
N LEU A 99 -0.60 -12.67 -4.91
CA LEU A 99 -0.54 -12.74 -6.36
C LEU A 99 0.75 -12.16 -6.94
N THR A 100 1.50 -11.36 -6.18
CA THR A 100 2.79 -10.76 -6.57
C THR A 100 3.93 -11.18 -5.64
N ARG A 101 3.77 -12.34 -5.02
CA ARG A 101 4.63 -12.83 -3.94
C ARG A 101 6.10 -12.94 -4.34
N ILE A 102 6.96 -12.53 -3.39
CA ILE A 102 8.38 -12.84 -3.37
C ILE A 102 8.67 -13.66 -2.12
N GLY A 103 9.17 -14.88 -2.28
CA GLY A 103 9.35 -15.78 -1.17
C GLY A 103 10.31 -16.91 -1.43
N LYS A 104 10.40 -17.78 -0.42
CA LYS A 104 11.17 -19.02 -0.46
C LYS A 104 10.35 -20.10 -1.17
N ARG A 105 10.98 -20.85 -2.07
CA ARG A 105 10.37 -22.02 -2.69
C ARG A 105 10.34 -23.19 -1.70
N PHE A 106 9.24 -23.93 -1.69
CA PHE A 106 9.09 -25.16 -0.93
C PHE A 106 8.87 -26.34 -1.88
N THR A 107 9.35 -27.54 -1.52
CA THR A 107 9.03 -28.77 -2.24
C THR A 107 7.58 -29.19 -1.96
N ALA A 108 7.04 -30.13 -2.75
CA ALA A 108 5.74 -30.74 -2.49
C ALA A 108 5.64 -31.41 -1.11
N ALA A 109 6.78 -31.83 -0.54
CA ALA A 109 6.88 -32.38 0.81
C ALA A 109 7.11 -31.30 1.91
N GLY A 110 7.01 -30.01 1.58
CA GLY A 110 7.14 -28.90 2.51
C GLY A 110 8.58 -28.54 2.92
N ARG A 111 9.61 -29.11 2.26
CA ARG A 111 11.01 -28.77 2.53
C ARG A 111 11.38 -27.47 1.84
N GLU A 112 12.03 -26.57 2.55
CA GLU A 112 12.57 -25.34 1.98
C GLU A 112 13.67 -25.64 0.96
N VAL A 113 13.60 -24.97 -0.19
CA VAL A 113 14.58 -25.04 -1.28
C VAL A 113 15.27 -23.68 -1.36
N PRO A 114 16.60 -23.62 -1.54
CA PRO A 114 17.34 -22.35 -1.55
C PRO A 114 17.10 -21.51 -2.82
N TYR A 115 15.89 -21.53 -3.41
CA TYR A 115 15.53 -20.73 -4.58
C TYR A 115 14.43 -19.72 -4.26
N VAL A 116 14.55 -18.54 -4.87
CA VAL A 116 13.54 -17.49 -4.81
C VAL A 116 12.37 -17.84 -5.73
N GLU A 117 11.17 -17.79 -5.16
CA GLU A 117 9.92 -17.67 -5.92
C GLU A 117 9.60 -16.19 -6.05
N ASN A 118 9.62 -15.69 -7.28
CA ASN A 118 9.24 -14.32 -7.61
C ASN A 118 8.18 -14.33 -8.71
N ILE A 119 6.96 -13.89 -8.37
CA ILE A 119 5.79 -13.80 -9.27
C ILE A 119 5.54 -12.34 -9.69
N TYR A 120 6.34 -11.40 -9.17
CA TYR A 120 6.41 -10.02 -9.63
C TYR A 120 6.89 -10.00 -11.09
N PRO A 121 6.29 -9.23 -12.02
CA PRO A 121 5.40 -8.05 -11.85
C PRO A 121 3.89 -8.35 -11.95
N VAL A 122 3.06 -7.28 -11.95
CA VAL A 122 1.62 -7.37 -12.31
C VAL A 122 1.48 -7.57 -13.82
N THR A 123 0.99 -8.73 -14.23
CA THR A 123 0.78 -9.14 -15.63
C THR A 123 -0.60 -9.71 -15.94
N THR A 124 -1.42 -10.01 -14.93
CA THR A 124 -2.76 -10.56 -15.11
C THR A 124 -3.85 -9.62 -14.57
N PRO A 125 -5.09 -9.72 -15.08
CA PRO A 125 -6.20 -8.89 -14.60
C PRO A 125 -6.45 -9.02 -13.08
N GLU A 126 -6.34 -10.24 -12.55
CA GLU A 126 -6.57 -10.51 -11.14
C GLU A 126 -5.51 -9.83 -10.25
N GLN A 127 -4.27 -9.78 -10.72
CA GLN A 127 -3.20 -9.02 -10.07
C GLN A 127 -3.50 -7.52 -10.09
N GLY A 128 -3.99 -6.98 -11.22
CA GLY A 128 -4.35 -5.56 -11.33
C GLY A 128 -5.51 -5.17 -10.42
N GLU A 129 -6.62 -5.91 -10.44
CA GLU A 129 -7.78 -5.65 -9.57
C GLU A 129 -7.43 -5.65 -8.07
N ALA A 130 -6.46 -6.48 -7.66
CA ALA A 130 -5.98 -6.51 -6.28
C ALA A 130 -5.05 -5.32 -5.93
N SER A 131 -4.43 -4.67 -6.92
CA SER A 131 -3.35 -3.70 -6.73
C SER A 131 -3.81 -2.24 -6.60
N PHE A 132 -5.02 -1.91 -7.03
CA PHE A 132 -5.51 -0.52 -7.10
C PHE A 132 -6.61 -0.23 -6.08
N PHE A 133 -6.65 1.01 -5.60
CA PHE A 133 -7.77 1.49 -4.80
C PHE A 133 -9.02 1.72 -5.67
N PRO A 134 -10.23 1.56 -5.09
CA PRO A 134 -11.48 1.88 -5.77
C PRO A 134 -11.58 3.35 -6.19
N TRP A 135 -12.37 3.64 -7.23
CA TRP A 135 -12.57 4.99 -7.77
C TRP A 135 -13.07 6.04 -6.75
N TYR A 136 -13.74 5.61 -5.68
CA TYR A 136 -14.28 6.48 -4.63
C TYR A 136 -13.26 6.81 -3.51
N THR A 137 -12.01 6.34 -3.62
CA THR A 137 -11.03 6.40 -2.52
C THR A 137 -10.67 7.81 -2.12
N LEU A 138 -10.51 8.74 -3.08
CA LEU A 138 -10.24 10.14 -2.74
C LEU A 138 -11.34 10.74 -1.87
N VAL A 139 -12.61 10.49 -2.22
CA VAL A 139 -13.75 11.00 -1.45
C VAL A 139 -13.80 10.37 -0.05
N ALA A 140 -13.54 9.07 0.06
CA ALA A 140 -13.52 8.37 1.35
C ALA A 140 -12.39 8.89 2.27
N PHE A 141 -11.18 9.06 1.74
CA PHE A 141 -10.06 9.61 2.50
C PHE A 141 -10.28 11.09 2.84
N ALA A 142 -10.81 11.88 1.91
CA ALA A 142 -11.19 13.27 2.17
C ALA A 142 -12.25 13.38 3.28
N ALA A 143 -13.25 12.50 3.30
CA ALA A 143 -14.25 12.48 4.38
C ALA A 143 -13.63 12.15 5.74
N GLY A 144 -12.70 11.20 5.80
CA GLY A 144 -11.97 10.86 7.02
C GLY A 144 -11.03 11.97 7.50
N PHE A 145 -10.40 12.71 6.57
CA PHE A 145 -9.43 13.76 6.87
C PHE A 145 -10.05 15.14 7.05
N ALA A 146 -11.27 15.37 6.54
CA ALA A 146 -11.97 16.65 6.60
C ALA A 146 -12.12 17.24 8.02
N PRO A 147 -12.41 16.46 9.09
CA PRO A 147 -12.47 17.01 10.44
C PRO A 147 -11.17 17.70 10.86
N PHE A 148 -10.01 17.14 10.48
CA PHE A 148 -8.72 17.76 10.74
C PHE A 148 -8.54 19.06 9.94
N LEU A 149 -8.89 19.06 8.64
CA LEU A 149 -8.79 20.26 7.81
C LEU A 149 -9.73 21.38 8.28
N VAL A 150 -10.94 21.05 8.70
CA VAL A 150 -11.90 22.00 9.28
C VAL A 150 -11.36 22.58 10.59
N LEU A 151 -10.76 21.75 11.44
CA LEU A 151 -10.10 22.24 12.67
C LEU A 151 -8.95 23.20 12.34
N MET A 152 -8.09 22.87 11.36
CA MET A 152 -7.00 23.75 10.94
C MET A 152 -7.53 25.06 10.35
N GLN A 153 -8.60 25.00 9.54
CA GLN A 153 -9.28 26.17 9.01
C GLN A 153 -9.85 27.06 10.12
N TRP A 154 -10.38 26.46 11.19
CA TRP A 154 -10.90 27.21 12.33
C TRP A 154 -9.78 27.89 13.14
N LEU A 155 -8.66 27.19 13.37
CA LEU A 155 -7.52 27.73 14.11
C LEU A 155 -6.73 28.78 13.33
N MET A 156 -6.70 28.67 12.00
CA MET A 156 -5.97 29.55 11.10
C MET A 156 -6.88 29.98 9.94
N PRO A 157 -7.83 30.88 10.19
CA PRO A 157 -8.94 31.19 9.26
C PRO A 157 -8.51 31.87 7.96
N THR A 158 -7.32 32.48 7.93
CA THR A 158 -6.78 33.14 6.73
C THR A 158 -6.03 32.19 5.79
N TRP A 159 -5.82 30.94 6.20
CA TRP A 159 -5.09 29.94 5.43
C TRP A 159 -6.05 29.06 4.62
N PRO A 160 -5.66 28.62 3.41
CA PRO A 160 -6.53 27.83 2.52
C PRO A 160 -6.46 26.33 2.84
N TRP A 161 -6.72 25.94 4.10
CA TRP A 161 -6.51 24.56 4.57
C TRP A 161 -7.35 23.51 3.83
N LEU A 162 -8.58 23.87 3.43
CA LEU A 162 -9.47 22.94 2.73
C LEU A 162 -8.97 22.71 1.30
N PHE A 163 -8.65 23.76 0.54
CA PHE A 163 -8.15 23.64 -0.83
C PHE A 163 -6.77 22.99 -0.86
N ALA A 164 -5.83 23.48 -0.05
CA ALA A 164 -4.49 22.92 0.01
C ALA A 164 -4.51 21.48 0.53
N GLY A 165 -5.38 21.18 1.50
CA GLY A 165 -5.51 19.83 2.06
C GLY A 165 -6.12 18.82 1.09
N PHE A 166 -7.21 19.18 0.39
CA PHE A 166 -7.78 18.31 -0.64
C PHE A 166 -6.86 18.16 -1.85
N ALA A 167 -6.13 19.22 -2.24
CA ALA A 167 -5.09 19.12 -3.26
C ALA A 167 -3.96 18.18 -2.84
N ALA A 168 -3.49 18.26 -1.59
CA ALA A 168 -2.47 17.36 -1.04
C ALA A 168 -2.95 15.91 -0.98
N LEU A 169 -4.20 15.65 -0.59
CA LEU A 169 -4.78 14.30 -0.60
C LEU A 169 -4.90 13.74 -2.02
N ALA A 170 -5.39 14.54 -2.97
CA ALA A 170 -5.49 14.14 -4.37
C ALA A 170 -4.10 13.85 -4.96
N PHE A 171 -3.11 14.70 -4.65
CA PHE A 171 -1.73 14.51 -5.04
C PHE A 171 -1.14 13.25 -4.41
N ALA A 172 -1.31 13.02 -3.12
CA ALA A 172 -0.79 11.85 -2.41
C ALA A 172 -1.38 10.54 -2.96
N LEU A 173 -2.69 10.51 -3.22
CA LEU A 173 -3.35 9.36 -3.83
C LEU A 173 -2.86 9.11 -5.25
N ALA A 174 -2.76 10.16 -6.07
CA ALA A 174 -2.25 10.04 -7.43
C ALA A 174 -0.80 9.56 -7.44
N LEU A 175 0.04 10.12 -6.58
CA LEU A 175 1.44 9.73 -6.43
C LEU A 175 1.55 8.27 -5.97
N TYR A 176 0.76 7.85 -4.98
CA TYR A 176 0.70 6.45 -4.51
C TYR A 176 0.40 5.49 -5.65
N GLU A 177 -0.72 5.68 -6.34
CA GLU A 177 -1.19 4.73 -7.36
C GLU A 177 -0.24 4.67 -8.56
N ILE A 178 0.23 5.82 -9.03
CA ILE A 178 1.13 5.90 -10.17
C ILE A 178 2.48 5.28 -9.82
N PHE A 179 3.02 5.59 -8.64
CA PHE A 179 4.32 5.09 -8.24
C PHE A 179 4.29 3.60 -7.92
N HIS A 180 3.23 3.13 -7.24
CA HIS A 180 3.00 1.71 -7.00
C HIS A 180 2.88 0.92 -8.33
N ALA A 181 2.11 1.44 -9.29
CA ALA A 181 2.00 0.84 -10.62
C ALA A 181 3.35 0.79 -11.36
N PHE A 182 4.16 1.85 -11.23
CA PHE A 182 5.49 1.94 -11.81
C PHE A 182 6.47 0.94 -11.18
N GLU A 183 6.46 0.80 -9.85
CA GLU A 183 7.25 -0.21 -9.15
C GLU A 183 6.90 -1.62 -9.66
N HIS A 184 5.60 -1.88 -9.88
CA HIS A 184 5.08 -3.14 -10.41
C HIS A 184 5.27 -3.38 -11.92
N TRP A 185 6.10 -2.59 -12.61
CA TRP A 185 6.46 -2.89 -14.00
C TRP A 185 7.32 -4.15 -14.14
N ALA A 186 7.22 -4.75 -15.32
CA ALA A 186 8.08 -5.85 -15.71
C ALA A 186 9.57 -5.47 -15.73
N PHE A 187 10.41 -6.45 -15.39
CA PHE A 187 11.85 -6.24 -15.27
C PHE A 187 12.46 -5.69 -16.57
N GLU A 188 11.93 -6.05 -17.73
CA GLU A 188 12.38 -5.59 -19.04
C GLU A 188 12.25 -4.06 -19.19
N ARG A 189 11.25 -3.45 -18.54
CA ARG A 189 11.11 -1.97 -18.49
C ARG A 189 12.10 -1.34 -17.51
N TRP A 190 12.42 -2.05 -16.44
CA TRP A 190 13.39 -1.61 -15.43
C TRP A 190 14.84 -1.76 -15.87
N ALA A 191 15.17 -2.78 -16.67
CA ALA A 191 16.54 -3.12 -17.03
C ALA A 191 17.33 -1.92 -17.61
N PRO A 192 16.81 -1.12 -18.57
CA PRO A 192 17.54 0.05 -19.07
C PRO A 192 17.83 1.11 -17.99
N LEU A 193 16.94 1.26 -17.01
CA LEU A 193 17.11 2.19 -15.89
C LEU A 193 18.18 1.67 -14.92
N LEU A 194 18.10 0.38 -14.58
CA LEU A 194 19.03 -0.29 -13.65
C LEU A 194 20.47 -0.37 -14.21
N GLU A 195 20.61 -0.51 -15.52
CA GLU A 195 21.91 -0.57 -16.22
C GLU A 195 22.48 0.82 -16.54
N HIS A 196 21.73 1.90 -16.27
CA HIS A 196 22.17 3.25 -16.59
C HIS A 196 23.46 3.63 -15.84
N LYS A 197 24.52 4.02 -16.57
CA LYS A 197 25.88 4.26 -16.04
C LYS A 197 25.93 5.15 -14.79
N TYR A 198 25.18 6.24 -14.78
CA TYR A 198 25.24 7.24 -13.70
C TYR A 198 24.10 7.16 -12.70
N PHE A 199 22.98 6.54 -13.09
CA PHE A 199 21.73 6.56 -12.31
C PHE A 199 21.23 5.16 -11.93
N GLY A 200 21.88 4.09 -12.41
CA GLY A 200 21.49 2.72 -12.11
C GLY A 200 21.48 2.42 -10.62
N GLY A 201 22.39 3.03 -9.85
CA GLY A 201 22.37 2.98 -8.39
C GLY A 201 21.08 3.56 -7.79
N LEU A 202 20.65 4.74 -8.24
CA LEU A 202 19.40 5.36 -7.80
C LEU A 202 18.19 4.50 -8.19
N TRP A 203 18.11 4.07 -9.45
CA TRP A 203 17.00 3.23 -9.94
C TRP A 203 16.93 1.90 -9.21
N ARG A 204 18.08 1.31 -8.85
CA ARG A 204 18.12 0.10 -8.02
C ARG A 204 17.49 0.34 -6.65
N HIS A 205 17.75 1.48 -6.01
CA HIS A 205 17.13 1.79 -4.72
C HIS A 205 15.61 1.92 -4.86
N ILE A 206 15.15 2.63 -5.89
CA ILE A 206 13.72 2.82 -6.17
C ILE A 206 13.06 1.46 -6.42
N TYR A 207 13.51 0.72 -7.43
CA TYR A 207 12.94 -0.57 -7.79
C TYR A 207 12.95 -1.57 -6.62
N SER A 208 14.04 -1.60 -5.86
CA SER A 208 14.20 -2.58 -4.80
C SER A 208 13.42 -2.25 -3.53
N PHE A 209 12.90 -1.03 -3.39
CA PHE A 209 12.18 -0.59 -2.20
C PHE A 209 10.88 -1.38 -2.03
N HIS A 210 9.98 -1.32 -3.00
CA HIS A 210 8.73 -2.06 -2.93
C HIS A 210 8.92 -3.57 -3.19
N LEU A 211 9.90 -3.95 -4.01
CA LEU A 211 10.29 -5.35 -4.16
C LEU A 211 10.65 -5.99 -2.80
N ARG A 212 11.40 -5.27 -1.96
CA ARG A 212 11.75 -5.72 -0.60
C ARG A 212 10.52 -5.82 0.30
N HIS A 213 9.57 -4.91 0.15
CA HIS A 213 8.31 -4.92 0.88
C HIS A 213 7.51 -6.21 0.59
N HIS A 214 7.42 -6.63 -0.68
CA HIS A 214 6.82 -7.91 -1.08
C HIS A 214 7.55 -9.13 -0.51
N ALA A 215 8.88 -9.05 -0.33
CA ALA A 215 9.65 -10.10 0.32
C ALA A 215 9.52 -10.10 1.86
N SER A 216 9.24 -8.95 2.49
CA SER A 216 8.94 -8.82 3.91
C SER A 216 8.11 -7.57 4.19
N ILE A 217 6.82 -7.83 4.43
CA ILE A 217 5.78 -6.82 4.71
C ILE A 217 6.00 -6.00 5.99
N ASP A 218 7.07 -6.28 6.74
CA ASP A 218 7.44 -5.54 7.94
C ASP A 218 8.41 -4.37 7.65
N SER A 219 8.76 -4.15 6.38
CA SER A 219 9.69 -3.11 5.90
C SER A 219 9.08 -2.26 4.79
N ASN A 220 9.59 -1.04 4.59
CA ASN A 220 9.29 -0.18 3.43
C ASN A 220 7.79 0.07 3.23
N GLU A 221 7.14 0.68 4.22
CA GLU A 221 5.69 0.88 4.24
C GLU A 221 5.23 2.12 3.45
N ALA A 222 6.09 3.14 3.33
CA ALA A 222 5.79 4.39 2.62
C ALA A 222 6.13 4.26 1.13
N ILE A 223 5.16 3.77 0.36
CA ILE A 223 5.27 3.52 -1.09
C ILE A 223 5.46 4.84 -1.83
N SER A 224 4.54 5.80 -1.67
CA SER A 224 4.70 7.12 -2.27
C SER A 224 5.43 8.10 -1.37
N GLY A 225 5.26 8.02 -0.05
CA GLY A 225 5.98 8.88 0.89
C GLY A 225 5.94 10.37 0.54
N PHE A 226 6.89 11.13 1.08
CA PHE A 226 6.95 12.58 0.85
C PHE A 226 7.69 12.86 -0.46
N PHE A 227 6.95 12.85 -1.57
CA PHE A 227 7.52 12.94 -2.93
C PHE A 227 8.50 11.80 -3.21
N THR A 228 8.05 10.56 -3.01
CA THR A 228 8.81 9.29 -3.13
C THR A 228 9.94 9.10 -2.14
N LEU A 229 10.08 10.01 -1.17
CA LEU A 229 10.99 9.84 -0.04
C LEU A 229 10.28 9.09 1.09
N PRO A 230 10.82 7.94 1.56
CA PRO A 230 10.20 7.12 2.59
C PRO A 230 10.55 7.66 3.99
N VAL A 231 10.20 8.93 4.23
CA VAL A 231 10.55 9.68 5.44
C VAL A 231 10.21 8.91 6.71
N PHE A 232 9.01 8.31 6.76
CA PHE A 232 8.56 7.60 7.95
C PHE A 232 9.22 6.23 8.14
N ASP A 233 9.63 5.55 7.06
CA ASP A 233 10.47 4.35 7.22
C ASP A 233 11.86 4.67 7.77
N TRP A 234 12.44 5.82 7.41
CA TRP A 234 13.69 6.29 8.03
C TRP A 234 13.47 6.67 9.50
N VAL A 235 12.43 7.46 9.79
CA VAL A 235 12.10 7.91 11.14
C VAL A 235 11.80 6.75 12.08
N PHE A 236 11.23 5.66 11.57
CA PHE A 236 10.83 4.51 12.40
C PHE A 236 11.75 3.29 12.31
N GLY A 237 12.78 3.34 11.45
CA GLY A 237 13.76 2.27 11.31
C GLY A 237 13.21 1.01 10.61
N THR A 238 12.29 1.18 9.66
CA THR A 238 11.74 0.11 8.81
C THR A 238 12.27 0.14 7.37
N PHE A 239 13.07 1.15 7.01
CA PHE A 239 13.72 1.24 5.71
C PHE A 239 14.77 0.14 5.53
N GLN A 240 14.65 -0.65 4.48
CA GLN A 240 15.62 -1.68 4.12
C GLN A 240 15.73 -1.82 2.60
N ILE A 241 16.96 -1.84 2.08
CA ILE A 241 17.22 -2.12 0.67
C ILE A 241 17.84 -3.52 0.58
N PRO A 242 17.34 -4.40 -0.29
CA PRO A 242 17.88 -5.74 -0.45
C PRO A 242 19.21 -5.68 -1.20
N LYS A 243 20.09 -6.64 -0.91
CA LYS A 243 21.39 -6.75 -1.58
C LYS A 243 21.23 -7.28 -3.01
N THR A 244 20.21 -8.10 -3.25
CA THR A 244 19.87 -8.72 -4.54
C THR A 244 18.48 -8.28 -5.01
N LEU A 245 18.16 -8.57 -6.28
CA LEU A 245 16.89 -8.23 -6.92
C LEU A 245 15.88 -9.38 -6.90
N PHE A 246 16.07 -10.38 -6.03
CA PHE A 246 15.15 -11.53 -5.88
C PHE A 246 14.73 -12.18 -7.21
N THR A 247 15.66 -12.38 -8.15
CA THR A 247 15.33 -12.95 -9.46
C THR A 247 14.71 -14.34 -9.32
N HIS A 248 13.65 -14.63 -10.06
CA HIS A 248 13.00 -15.94 -10.00
C HIS A 248 14.00 -17.08 -10.24
N GLY A 249 14.04 -18.08 -9.37
CA GLY A 249 14.95 -19.22 -9.46
C GLY A 249 16.41 -18.92 -9.07
N SER A 250 16.74 -17.69 -8.67
CA SER A 250 18.06 -17.39 -8.09
C SER A 250 18.21 -18.00 -6.70
N GLU A 251 19.45 -18.27 -6.30
CA GLU A 251 19.75 -18.68 -4.93
C GLU A 251 19.47 -17.53 -3.95
N TRP A 252 18.98 -17.85 -2.75
CA TRP A 252 18.79 -16.85 -1.69
C TRP A 252 19.59 -17.14 -0.43
N HIS A 253 19.87 -16.08 0.31
CA HIS A 253 20.50 -16.13 1.63
C HIS A 253 19.53 -15.66 2.72
N ALA A 254 19.59 -16.28 3.91
CA ALA A 254 18.71 -15.93 5.03
C ALA A 254 18.76 -14.45 5.42
N SER A 255 19.91 -13.80 5.22
CA SER A 255 20.06 -12.36 5.44
C SER A 255 19.17 -11.49 4.54
N GLU A 256 18.67 -12.01 3.42
CA GLU A 256 17.86 -11.23 2.47
C GLU A 256 16.39 -11.12 2.91
N PHE A 257 15.94 -12.06 3.74
CA PHE A 257 14.58 -12.10 4.29
C PHE A 257 14.51 -11.66 5.76
N THR A 258 15.58 -11.03 6.28
CA THR A 258 15.59 -10.53 7.67
C THR A 258 14.64 -9.35 7.83
N THR A 259 13.73 -9.45 8.79
CA THR A 259 12.85 -8.35 9.20
C THR A 259 13.67 -7.20 9.78
N PRO A 260 13.37 -5.92 9.46
CA PRO A 260 14.01 -4.80 10.12
C PRO A 260 13.71 -4.79 11.63
N ARG A 261 14.55 -4.12 12.41
CA ARG A 261 14.32 -3.92 13.84
C ARG A 261 13.86 -2.47 14.07
N PRO A 262 12.56 -2.18 13.96
CA PRO A 262 12.07 -0.81 14.08
C PRO A 262 12.28 -0.27 15.49
N TYR A 263 12.15 1.04 15.67
CA TYR A 263 12.32 1.69 16.97
C TYR A 263 11.27 1.28 18.00
N ALA A 264 11.54 1.60 19.27
CA ALA A 264 10.77 1.09 20.41
C ALA A 264 9.26 1.35 20.30
N PHE A 265 8.88 2.52 19.78
CA PHE A 265 7.48 2.88 19.56
C PHE A 265 6.77 1.92 18.59
N ILE A 266 7.35 1.68 17.41
CA ILE A 266 6.77 0.76 16.42
C ILE A 266 6.77 -0.68 16.93
N ARG A 267 7.82 -1.14 17.63
CA ARG A 267 7.82 -2.48 18.24
C ARG A 267 6.68 -2.64 19.26
N TRP A 268 6.40 -1.60 20.03
CA TRP A 268 5.27 -1.58 20.95
C TRP A 268 3.93 -1.66 20.20
N CYS A 269 3.75 -0.85 19.14
CA CYS A 269 2.57 -0.88 18.28
C CYS A 269 2.36 -2.28 17.65
N ASP A 270 3.42 -2.88 17.09
CA ASP A 270 3.39 -4.21 16.49
C ASP A 270 2.96 -5.27 17.51
N THR A 271 3.52 -5.22 18.72
CA THR A 271 3.16 -6.13 19.81
C THR A 271 1.68 -6.01 20.17
N ARG A 272 1.17 -4.78 20.29
CA ARG A 272 -0.24 -4.53 20.59
C ARG A 272 -1.16 -4.98 19.46
N ALA A 273 -0.82 -4.66 18.22
CA ALA A 273 -1.57 -5.07 17.03
C ALA A 273 -1.66 -6.60 16.94
N ASN A 274 -0.54 -7.30 17.12
CA ASN A 274 -0.49 -8.77 17.09
C ASN A 274 -1.34 -9.40 18.20
N ALA A 275 -1.26 -8.89 19.43
CA ALA A 275 -2.06 -9.36 20.55
C ALA A 275 -3.56 -9.20 20.28
N LEU A 276 -3.96 -8.04 19.75
CA LEU A 276 -5.34 -7.73 19.43
C LEU A 276 -5.89 -8.61 18.29
N VAL A 277 -5.11 -8.85 17.23
CA VAL A 277 -5.50 -9.77 16.14
C VAL A 277 -5.60 -11.22 16.65
N LYS A 278 -4.63 -11.66 17.49
CA LYS A 278 -4.64 -13.01 18.09
C LYS A 278 -5.88 -13.22 18.97
N ASN A 279 -6.21 -12.26 19.82
CA ASN A 279 -7.38 -12.35 20.71
C ASN A 279 -8.68 -12.45 19.92
N ARG A 280 -8.84 -11.66 18.85
CA ARG A 280 -10.02 -11.76 17.98
C ARG A 280 -10.13 -13.11 17.29
N ARG A 281 -9.02 -13.64 16.77
CA ARG A 281 -9.00 -14.98 16.15
C ARG A 281 -9.37 -16.06 17.16
N ALA A 282 -8.93 -15.93 18.41
CA ALA A 282 -9.31 -16.86 19.49
C ALA A 282 -10.82 -16.77 19.80
N LEU A 283 -11.38 -15.57 19.92
CA LEU A 283 -12.81 -15.36 20.16
C LEU A 283 -13.67 -15.90 19.01
N ALA A 284 -13.26 -15.66 17.76
CA ALA A 284 -13.98 -16.17 16.58
C ALA A 284 -13.99 -17.70 16.51
N ARG A 285 -12.95 -18.38 17.03
CA ARG A 285 -12.90 -19.86 17.12
C ARG A 285 -13.76 -20.44 18.24
N GLN A 286 -14.09 -19.63 19.25
CA GLN A 286 -14.88 -20.05 20.41
C GLN A 286 -16.39 -19.83 20.20
N GLN A 287 -16.78 -18.99 19.24
CA GLN A 287 -18.18 -18.87 18.85
C GLN A 287 -18.61 -20.18 18.16
N PRO A 288 -19.62 -20.89 18.68
CA PRO A 288 -20.18 -22.04 17.98
C PRO A 288 -20.67 -21.56 16.62
N THR A 289 -20.26 -22.23 15.55
CA THR A 289 -20.90 -22.07 14.25
C THR A 289 -22.38 -22.36 14.45
N ALA A 290 -23.20 -21.31 14.46
CA ALA A 290 -24.65 -21.42 14.36
C ALA A 290 -25.00 -21.84 12.92
N THR A 291 -24.50 -22.98 12.48
CA THR A 291 -24.94 -23.66 11.27
C THR A 291 -26.01 -24.64 11.70
N GLY A 292 -27.25 -24.16 11.73
CA GLY A 292 -28.37 -25.03 11.43
C GLY A 292 -28.19 -25.61 10.00
N PRO A 293 -28.78 -26.77 9.69
CA PRO A 293 -28.47 -27.56 8.50
C PRO A 293 -28.83 -26.94 7.13
N ASP A 294 -29.36 -25.70 7.06
CA ASP A 294 -29.94 -25.14 5.83
C ASP A 294 -29.23 -23.87 5.27
N ALA A 295 -27.99 -23.57 5.65
CA ALA A 295 -27.27 -22.44 5.05
C ALA A 295 -26.56 -22.85 3.73
N PRO A 296 -26.80 -22.16 2.60
CA PRO A 296 -26.14 -22.47 1.34
C PRO A 296 -24.65 -22.15 1.43
N VAL A 297 -23.83 -23.13 1.04
CA VAL A 297 -22.36 -23.03 1.02
C VAL A 297 -21.92 -21.96 0.02
N THR A 298 -21.49 -20.80 0.51
CA THR A 298 -20.72 -19.84 -0.29
C THR A 298 -19.24 -20.26 -0.29
N GLN A 299 -18.76 -20.63 -1.47
CA GLN A 299 -17.47 -21.27 -1.76
C GLN A 299 -16.25 -20.33 -1.65
N GLY A 300 -16.27 -19.32 -0.76
CA GLY A 300 -15.27 -18.24 -0.72
C GLY A 300 -14.29 -18.25 0.47
N ASP A 301 -14.56 -19.00 1.54
CA ASP A 301 -13.85 -18.82 2.82
C ASP A 301 -12.76 -19.87 3.12
N ALA A 302 -12.59 -20.90 2.27
CA ALA A 302 -11.68 -22.02 2.56
C ALA A 302 -10.21 -21.80 2.16
N GLU A 303 -9.89 -20.90 1.22
CA GLU A 303 -8.51 -20.76 0.71
C GLU A 303 -7.64 -19.71 1.41
N SER A 304 -8.22 -18.76 2.16
CA SER A 304 -7.45 -17.73 2.85
C SER A 304 -6.73 -18.21 4.13
N ALA A 305 -6.98 -19.44 4.57
CA ALA A 305 -6.41 -20.01 5.80
C ALA A 305 -5.05 -20.72 5.58
N ALA A 306 -4.63 -20.97 4.34
CA ALA A 306 -3.43 -21.76 4.05
C ALA A 306 -2.12 -20.94 4.00
N GLY A 307 -2.17 -19.61 3.90
CA GLY A 307 -0.98 -18.76 3.75
C GLY A 307 -0.28 -18.30 5.04
N SER A 308 -0.86 -18.56 6.22
CA SER A 308 -0.40 -18.00 7.52
C SER A 308 0.26 -19.02 8.46
N SER A 309 0.64 -20.19 7.94
CA SER A 309 1.20 -21.29 8.74
C SER A 309 2.67 -21.58 8.40
N SER A 310 3.59 -20.71 8.83
CA SER A 310 4.81 -21.14 9.55
C SER A 310 5.53 -19.92 10.15
N ARG A 311 5.35 -19.73 11.45
CA ARG A 311 6.40 -19.16 12.31
C ARG A 311 6.51 -20.13 13.47
N SER A 312 7.25 -21.22 13.26
CA SER A 312 7.75 -22.02 14.37
C SER A 312 8.89 -21.25 15.02
N ASN A 313 8.77 -21.08 16.33
CA ASN A 313 9.86 -20.69 17.20
C ASN A 313 11.09 -21.56 16.91
N VAL A 314 12.24 -20.92 16.71
CA VAL A 314 13.55 -21.51 17.02
C VAL A 314 14.38 -20.40 17.67
N ASN A 315 14.66 -20.61 18.96
CA ASN A 315 15.66 -20.05 19.86
C ASN A 315 16.09 -18.57 19.71
#